data_AF-A0A1Q7I4V4-F1
#
_entry.id   AF-A0A1Q7I4V4-F1
#
_cell.length_a   1.000
_cell.length_b   1.000
_cell.length_c   1.000
_cell.angle_alpha   90.00
_cell.angle_beta   90.00
_cell.angle_gamma   90.00
#
_symmetry.space_group_name_H-M   'P 1'
#
loop_
_entity.id
_entity.type
_entity.pdbx_description
1 polymer ?
#
loop_
_entity_poly.entity_id
_entity_poly.type
_entity_poly.pdbx_seq_one_letter_code
_entity_poly.pdbx_strand_id
1 'polypeptide(L)' 'MCRIDPALHDAALKRKGARTVVMKGREYRGWVYVDAAAVKTKRELDYWVRLSLGYNKQAKASG' A
#
# COMPACT_ATOMS: atom_id res chain seq x y z
N MET A 1 -7.14 -1.18 1.05
CA MET A 1 -6.30 -0.79 -0.11
C MET A 1 -5.51 0.43 0.28
N CYS A 2 -4.21 0.45 0.01
CA CYS A 2 -3.30 1.53 0.39
C CYS A 2 -2.53 2.01 -0.83
N ARG A 3 -2.40 3.32 -0.99
CA ARG A 3 -1.51 3.93 -1.96
C ARG A 3 -0.18 4.19 -1.27
N ILE A 4 0.91 3.70 -1.84
CA ILE A 4 2.25 3.82 -1.29
C ILE A 4 3.20 4.35 -2.36
N ASP A 5 4.42 4.69 -1.95
CA ASP A 5 5.48 5.03 -2.89
C ASP A 5 5.75 3.83 -3.84
N PRO A 6 5.69 4.01 -5.17
CA PRO A 6 6.04 2.99 -6.15
C PRO A 6 7.44 2.39 -5.98
N ALA A 7 8.38 3.13 -5.37
CA ALA A 7 9.73 2.64 -5.03
C ALA A 7 9.70 1.61 -3.88
N LEU A 8 8.72 1.72 -2.97
CA LEU A 8 8.53 0.80 -1.84
C LEU A 8 7.61 -0.38 -2.17
N HIS A 9 7.09 -0.45 -3.40
CA HIS A 9 6.12 -1.47 -3.83
C HIS A 9 6.62 -2.89 -3.61
N ASP A 10 7.80 -3.21 -4.14
CA ASP A 10 8.36 -4.57 -4.05
C ASP A 10 8.68 -4.95 -2.60
N ALA A 11 9.08 -3.98 -1.76
CA ALA A 11 9.29 -4.19 -0.33
C ALA A 11 7.98 -4.42 0.42
N ALA A 12 6.91 -3.71 0.05
CA ALA A 12 5.58 -3.89 0.63
C ALA A 12 5.01 -5.27 0.32
N LEU A 13 5.20 -5.81 -0.89
CA LEU A 13 4.75 -7.14 -1.28
C LEU A 13 5.43 -8.29 -0.51
N LYS A 14 6.62 -8.06 0.05
CA LYS A 14 7.28 -9.04 0.92
C LYS A 14 6.57 -9.22 2.27
N ARG A 15 5.69 -8.29 2.66
CA ARG A 15 4.92 -8.41 3.90
C ARG A 15 3.76 -9.37 3.70
N LYS A 16 3.51 -10.20 4.71
CA LYS A 16 2.41 -11.17 4.71
C LYS A 16 1.08 -10.48 4.44
N GLY A 17 0.28 -11.05 3.54
CA GLY A 17 -1.05 -10.56 3.19
C GLY A 17 -1.06 -9.28 2.34
N ALA A 18 0.08 -8.79 1.88
CA ALA A 18 0.16 -7.70 0.90
C ALA A 18 0.21 -8.26 -0.53
N ARG A 19 -0.57 -7.67 -1.43
CA ARG A 19 -0.58 -8.01 -2.86
C ARG A 19 -0.76 -6.77 -3.72
N THR A 20 -0.27 -6.81 -4.95
CA THR A 20 -0.46 -5.71 -5.91
C THR A 20 -1.94 -5.58 -6.24
N VAL A 21 -2.44 -4.35 -6.33
CA VAL A 21 -3.78 -4.10 -6.82
C VAL A 21 -3.81 -4.35 -8.32
N VAL A 22 -4.73 -5.20 -8.78
CA VAL A 22 -4.97 -5.46 -10.20
C VAL A 22 -6.32 -4.85 -10.57
N MET A 23 -6.35 -3.91 -11.52
CA MET A 23 -7.60 -3.40 -12.08
C MET A 23 -7.64 -3.68 -13.58
N LYS A 24 -8.71 -4.31 -14.05
CA LYS A 24 -8.91 -4.69 -15.47
C LYS A 24 -7.71 -5.46 -16.06
N GLY A 25 -7.13 -6.38 -15.29
CA GLY A 25 -5.99 -7.20 -15.70
C GLY A 25 -4.63 -6.48 -15.70
N ARG A 26 -4.55 -5.22 -15.26
CA ARG A 26 -3.29 -4.48 -15.14
C ARG A 26 -2.88 -4.35 -13.68
N GLU A 27 -1.63 -4.63 -13.39
CA GLU A 27 -1.02 -4.41 -12.08
C GLU A 27 -0.71 -2.93 -11.87
N TYR A 28 -1.19 -2.36 -10.76
CA TYR A 28 -0.98 -0.96 -10.41
C TYR A 28 0.16 -0.83 -9.41
N ARG A 29 1.34 -0.46 -9.91
CA ARG A 29 2.50 -0.17 -9.06
C ARG A 29 2.22 1.05 -8.17
N GLY A 30 2.60 0.97 -6.90
CA GLY A 30 2.25 1.95 -5.86
C GLY A 30 0.86 1.74 -5.24
N TRP A 31 0.12 0.72 -5.66
CA TRP A 31 -1.15 0.34 -5.05
C TRP A 31 -1.09 -1.08 -4.52
N VAL A 32 -1.32 -1.21 -3.21
CA VAL A 32 -1.28 -2.51 -2.52
C VAL A 32 -2.61 -2.78 -1.83
N TYR A 33 -3.05 -4.03 -1.94
CA TYR A 33 -4.13 -4.58 -1.13
C TYR A 33 -3.50 -5.31 0.05
N VAL A 34 -3.97 -5.01 1.25
CA VAL A 34 -3.54 -5.68 2.47
C VAL A 34 -4.75 -6.41 3.02
N ASP A 35 -4.60 -7.71 3.24
CA ASP A 35 -5.62 -8.55 3.86
C ASP A 35 -5.89 -8.11 5.30
N ALA A 36 -7.16 -8.04 5.70
CA ALA A 36 -7.56 -7.74 7.07
C ALA A 36 -6.99 -8.77 8.07
N ALA A 37 -6.85 -10.03 7.67
CA ALA A 37 -6.24 -11.08 8.48
C ALA A 37 -4.74 -10.85 8.73
N ALA A 38 -4.08 -10.03 7.92
CA ALA A 38 -2.68 -9.63 8.08
C ALA A 38 -2.50 -8.32 8.87
N VAL A 39 -3.59 -7.68 9.28
CA VAL A 39 -3.60 -6.44 10.06
C VAL A 39 -4.42 -6.67 11.32
N LYS A 40 -3.86 -7.41 12.27
CA LYS A 40 -4.54 -7.77 13.53
C LYS A 40 -4.25 -6.80 14.65
N THR A 41 -3.17 -6.04 14.53
CA THR A 41 -2.71 -5.09 15.56
C THR A 41 -2.71 -3.67 15.05
N LYS A 42 -2.87 -2.71 15.98
CA LYS A 42 -2.74 -1.29 15.67
C LYS A 42 -1.38 -0.95 15.04
N ARG A 43 -0.30 -1.62 15.46
CA ARG A 43 1.05 -1.40 14.92
C ARG A 43 1.16 -1.80 13.44
N GLU A 44 0.51 -2.90 13.04
CA GLU A 44 0.46 -3.33 11.65
C GLU A 44 -0.35 -2.34 10.81
N LEU A 45 -1.49 -1.87 11.33
CA LEU A 45 -2.31 -0.86 10.65
C LEU A 45 -1.55 0.45 10.49
N ASP A 46 -0.94 0.93 11.57
CA ASP A 46 -0.16 2.17 11.60
C ASP A 46 0.98 2.15 10.59
N TYR A 47 1.63 0.99 10.36
CA TYR A 47 2.66 0.86 9.33
C TYR A 47 2.14 1.20 7.93
N TRP A 48 0.99 0.62 7.55
CA TRP A 48 0.37 0.87 6.25
C TRP A 48 -0.16 2.29 6.10
N VAL A 49 -0.71 2.85 7.17
CA VAL A 49 -1.15 4.25 7.24
C VAL A 49 0.05 5.18 7.05
N ARG A 50 1.15 4.97 7.77
CA ARG A 50 2.36 5.80 7.66
C ARG A 50 3.00 5.72 6.28
N LEU A 51 3.05 4.55 5.67
CA LEU A 51 3.49 4.38 4.28
C LEU A 51 2.66 5.23 3.32
N SER A 52 1.33 5.20 3.50
CA SER A 52 0.42 5.93 2.63
C SER A 52 0.55 7.45 2.82
N LEU A 53 0.58 7.91 4.07
CA LEU A 53 0.78 9.31 4.41
C LEU A 53 2.15 9.84 3.97
N GLY A 54 3.19 9.01 4.02
CA GLY A 54 4.53 9.35 3.55
C GLY A 54 4.55 9.71 2.05
N TYR A 55 3.80 8.96 1.25
CA TYR A 55 3.68 9.22 -0.18
C TYR A 55 2.76 10.41 -0.51
N ASN A 56 1.81 10.77 0.35
CA ASN A 56 0.90 11.90 0.09
C ASN A 56 1.63 13.24 -0.12
N LYS A 57 2.83 13.42 0.44
CA LYS A 57 3.66 14.61 0.19
C LYS A 57 4.18 14.72 -1.26
N GLN A 58 4.32 13.59 -1.93
CA GLN A 58 4.82 13.47 -3.29
C GLN A 58 3.68 13.25 -4.30
N ALA A 59 2.56 12.70 -3.83
CA ALA A 59 1.39 12.49 -4.66
C ALA A 59 0.86 13.82 -5.19
N LYS A 60 0.57 13.85 -6.50
CA LYS A 60 -0.15 14.98 -7.10
C LYS A 60 -1.45 15.18 -6.34
N ALA A 61 -1.71 16.41 -5.88
CA ALA A 61 -2.98 16.75 -5.27
C ALA A 61 -4.10 16.37 -6.23
N SER A 62 -5.10 15.64 -5.72
CA SER A 62 -6.33 15.39 -6.45
C SER A 62 -7.10 16.70 -6.48
N GLY A 63 -6.90 17.49 -7.53
CA GLY A 63 -7.65 18.71 -7.86
C GLY A 63 -8.33 18.53 -9.20
#